data_AF-A0A3D5RQD1-F1
#
_entry.id   AF-A0A3D5RQD1-F1
#
_cell.length_a   1.000
_cell.length_b   1.000
_cell.length_c   1.000
_cell.angle_alpha   90.00
_cell.angle_beta   90.00
_cell.angle_gamma   90.00
#
_symmetry.space_group_name_H-M   'P 1'
#
loop_
_entity.id
_entity.type
_entity.pdbx_description
1 polymer ?
#
loop_
_entity_poly.entity_id
_entity_poly.type
_entity_poly.pdbx_seq_one_letter_code
_entity_poly.pdbx_strand_id
1 'polypeptide(L)'
;MPDSGKPKNNSEVERSASADSKSAALRYHRFPTPGKISVTPSKPLANQRDLALAYSPGVAAACEAIIEDQAEAANVTSRANLVAVITNGTAVLGLGAIGPLASKPVMEGKAVL
;
A
#
# COMPACT_ATOMS: atom_id res chain seq x y z
N MET A 1 15.78 -31.65 -46.55
CA MET A 1 14.60 -32.08 -45.75
C MET A 1 14.36 -31.01 -44.71
N PRO A 2 13.44 -30.05 -44.92
CA PRO A 2 13.12 -29.03 -43.93
C PRO A 2 12.21 -29.62 -42.86
N ASP A 3 12.62 -29.50 -41.59
CA ASP A 3 11.84 -29.89 -40.41
C ASP A 3 10.64 -28.95 -40.25
N SER A 4 9.45 -29.49 -40.50
CA SER A 4 8.17 -28.81 -40.38
C SER A 4 7.90 -28.47 -38.91
N GLY A 5 8.06 -27.20 -38.55
CA GLY A 5 7.67 -26.66 -37.25
C GLY A 5 6.24 -27.02 -36.92
N LYS A 6 6.06 -27.91 -35.93
CA LYS A 6 4.74 -28.26 -35.40
C LYS A 6 4.06 -26.98 -34.90
N PRO A 7 2.77 -26.76 -35.24
CA PRO A 7 2.01 -25.64 -34.68
C PRO A 7 1.89 -25.82 -33.17
N LYS A 8 2.31 -24.80 -32.40
CA LYS A 8 2.10 -24.77 -30.94
C LYS A 8 0.60 -24.84 -30.67
N ASN A 9 0.19 -25.75 -29.79
CA ASN A 9 -1.22 -25.96 -29.46
C ASN A 9 -1.79 -24.71 -28.76
N ASN A 10 -3.03 -24.31 -29.04
CA ASN A 10 -3.67 -23.11 -28.48
C ASN A 10 -3.63 -23.07 -26.94
N SER A 11 -3.70 -24.25 -26.31
CA SER A 11 -3.58 -24.42 -24.86
C SER A 11 -2.18 -24.15 -24.29
N GLU A 12 -1.12 -24.24 -25.10
CA GLU A 12 0.25 -23.91 -24.69
C GLU A 12 0.50 -22.40 -24.78
N VAL A 13 -0.11 -21.73 -25.76
CA VAL A 13 -0.05 -20.27 -25.93
C VAL A 13 -0.84 -19.55 -24.83
N GLU A 14 -2.02 -20.05 -24.45
CA GLU A 14 -2.78 -19.51 -23.32
C GLU A 14 -2.09 -19.76 -21.96
N ARG A 15 -1.43 -20.91 -21.80
CA ARG A 15 -0.61 -21.19 -20.60
C ARG A 15 0.63 -20.31 -20.51
N SER A 16 1.29 -19.99 -21.64
CA SER A 16 2.44 -19.08 -21.62
C SER A 16 2.03 -17.63 -21.35
N ALA A 17 0.94 -17.14 -21.97
CA ALA A 17 0.45 -15.78 -21.77
C ALA A 17 -0.07 -15.52 -20.33
N SER A 18 -0.71 -16.52 -19.71
CA SER A 18 -1.15 -16.43 -18.31
C SER A 18 0.00 -16.56 -17.30
N ALA A 19 1.03 -17.36 -17.60
CA ALA A 19 2.26 -17.42 -16.82
C ALA A 19 3.05 -16.09 -16.86
N ASP A 20 3.08 -15.44 -18.03
CA ASP A 20 3.66 -14.10 -18.20
C ASP A 20 2.89 -13.05 -17.38
N SER A 21 1.57 -13.13 -17.37
CA SER A 21 0.72 -12.22 -16.57
C SER A 21 0.90 -12.40 -15.06
N LYS A 22 0.99 -13.65 -14.59
CA LYS A 22 1.22 -13.96 -13.16
C LYS A 22 2.60 -13.52 -12.70
N SER A 23 3.64 -13.80 -13.49
CA SER A 23 5.00 -13.40 -13.17
C SER A 23 5.16 -11.88 -13.17
N ALA A 24 4.52 -11.17 -14.12
CA ALA A 24 4.47 -9.71 -14.17
C ALA A 24 3.78 -9.13 -12.93
N ALA A 25 2.63 -9.69 -12.52
CA ALA A 25 1.93 -9.24 -11.31
C ALA A 25 2.78 -9.41 -10.04
N LEU A 26 3.47 -10.55 -9.90
CA LEU A 26 4.38 -10.76 -8.77
C LEU A 26 5.58 -9.82 -8.81
N ARG A 27 6.14 -9.56 -10.00
CA ARG A 27 7.25 -8.61 -10.17
C ARG A 27 6.82 -7.20 -9.77
N TYR A 28 5.64 -6.75 -10.20
CA TYR A 28 5.06 -5.46 -9.84
C TYR A 28 4.92 -5.26 -8.32
N HIS A 29 4.52 -6.30 -7.58
CA HIS A 29 4.39 -6.21 -6.11
C HIS A 29 5.71 -6.33 -5.35
N ARG A 30 6.81 -6.74 -6.01
CA ARG A 30 8.11 -7.02 -5.36
C ARG A 30 9.18 -5.98 -5.65
N PHE A 31 9.17 -5.38 -6.84
CA PHE A 31 10.26 -4.54 -7.33
C PHE A 31 9.74 -3.20 -7.84
N PRO A 32 10.50 -2.10 -7.65
CA PRO A 32 11.81 -2.03 -6.99
C PRO A 32 11.74 -2.17 -5.46
N THR A 33 10.60 -1.85 -4.85
CA THR A 33 10.33 -1.99 -3.42
C THR A 33 9.04 -2.78 -3.23
N PRO A 34 8.95 -3.72 -2.28
CA PRO A 34 7.74 -4.48 -2.05
C PRO A 34 6.56 -3.62 -1.59
N GLY A 35 5.36 -3.97 -2.06
CA GLY A 35 4.11 -3.28 -1.69
C GLY A 35 3.79 -2.09 -2.59
N LYS A 36 2.63 -1.47 -2.34
CA LYS A 36 2.09 -0.36 -3.17
C LYS A 36 1.97 0.97 -2.44
N ILE A 37 2.21 0.99 -1.13
CA ILE A 37 2.07 2.17 -0.29
C ILE A 37 3.40 2.50 0.39
N SER A 38 3.63 3.79 0.65
CA SER A 38 4.75 4.29 1.43
C SER A 38 4.26 5.33 2.44
N VAL A 39 5.04 5.56 3.48
CA VAL A 39 4.82 6.67 4.43
C VAL A 39 5.91 7.71 4.17
N THR A 40 5.50 8.92 3.83
CA THR A 40 6.42 10.03 3.58
C THR A 40 6.05 11.21 4.49
N PRO A 41 7.02 11.82 5.18
CA PRO A 41 6.76 13.03 5.98
C PRO A 41 6.18 14.14 5.11
N SER A 42 5.13 14.80 5.59
CA SER A 42 4.53 15.95 4.90
C SER A 42 5.21 17.29 5.24
N LYS A 43 5.98 17.34 6.34
CA LYS A 43 6.72 18.51 6.80
C LYS A 43 8.23 18.26 6.67
N PRO A 44 9.04 19.29 6.33
CA PRO A 44 10.50 19.18 6.32
C PRO A 44 11.05 18.76 7.69
N LEU A 45 12.10 17.94 7.66
CA LEU A 45 12.86 17.48 8.82
C LEU A 45 14.36 17.60 8.54
N ALA A 46 14.78 18.77 8.03
CA ALA A 46 16.11 18.95 7.46
C ALA A 46 17.15 19.42 8.47
N ASN A 47 16.72 20.02 9.59
CA ASN A 47 17.60 20.64 10.57
C ASN A 47 17.10 20.43 12.01
N GLN A 48 17.92 20.84 12.99
CA GLN A 48 17.62 20.69 14.42
C GLN A 48 16.36 21.43 14.86
N ARG A 49 16.06 22.59 14.26
CA ARG A 49 14.84 23.35 14.55
C ARG A 49 13.60 22.59 14.06
N ASP A 50 13.64 22.02 12.86
CA ASP A 50 12.54 21.22 12.33
C ASP A 50 12.27 20.01 13.23
N LEU A 51 13.33 19.33 13.70
CA LEU A 51 13.21 18.20 14.61
C LEU A 51 12.61 18.61 15.96
N ALA A 52 13.04 19.76 16.51
CA ALA A 52 12.52 20.29 17.77
C ALA A 52 11.04 20.71 17.67
N LEU A 53 10.55 21.08 16.47
CA LEU A 53 9.14 21.40 16.22
C LEU A 53 8.29 20.14 15.97
N ALA A 54 8.82 19.19 15.20
CA ALA A 54 8.12 17.96 14.87
C ALA A 54 8.06 16.96 16.03
N TYR A 55 8.99 17.08 16.97
CA TYR A 55 9.10 16.22 18.14
C TYR A 55 9.31 17.05 19.41
N SER A 56 9.93 16.48 20.43
CA SER A 56 10.18 17.19 21.69
C SER A 56 11.16 18.37 21.51
N PRO A 57 10.88 19.55 22.12
CA PRO A 57 9.73 19.86 22.96
C PRO A 57 8.50 20.41 22.20
N GLY A 58 8.63 20.77 20.93
CA GLY A 58 7.61 21.52 20.17
C GLY A 58 6.29 20.79 19.92
N VAL A 59 6.30 19.45 19.87
CA VAL A 59 5.08 18.64 19.74
C VAL A 59 4.07 18.85 20.87
N ALA A 60 4.53 19.30 22.04
CA ALA A 60 3.67 19.56 23.21
C ALA A 60 2.54 20.56 22.89
N ALA A 61 2.82 21.59 22.09
CA ALA A 61 1.81 22.60 21.73
C ALA A 61 0.62 22.00 20.94
N ALA A 62 0.88 21.01 20.06
CA ALA A 62 -0.20 20.32 19.35
C ALA A 62 -1.02 19.42 20.29
N CYS A 63 -0.37 18.81 21.29
CA CYS A 63 -1.06 18.00 22.30
C CYS A 63 -1.93 18.88 23.22
N GLU A 64 -1.39 20.00 23.70
CA GLU A 64 -2.11 20.97 24.54
C GLU A 64 -3.34 21.53 23.80
N ALA A 65 -3.21 21.89 22.53
CA ALA A 65 -4.35 22.33 21.71
C ALA A 65 -5.47 21.29 21.63
N ILE A 66 -5.14 19.99 21.53
CA ILE A 66 -6.15 18.90 21.51
C ILE A 66 -6.76 18.67 22.91
N ILE A 67 -5.99 18.88 23.97
CA ILE A 67 -6.49 18.79 25.36
C ILE A 67 -7.52 19.90 25.61
N GLU A 68 -7.25 21.12 25.13
CA GLU A 68 -8.15 22.27 25.25
C GLU A 68 -9.40 22.12 24.35
N ASP A 69 -9.21 21.69 23.10
CA ASP A 69 -10.29 21.41 22.16
C ASP A 69 -10.02 20.16 21.32
N GLN A 70 -10.81 19.10 21.52
CA GLN A 70 -10.68 17.85 20.77
C GLN A 70 -10.91 18.01 19.25
N ALA A 71 -11.62 19.05 18.82
CA ALA A 71 -11.83 19.32 17.40
C ALA A 71 -10.51 19.66 16.67
N GLU A 72 -9.53 20.22 17.39
CA GLU A 72 -8.21 20.55 16.85
C GLU A 72 -7.45 19.32 16.34
N ALA A 73 -7.84 18.10 16.75
CA ALA A 73 -7.27 16.89 16.19
C ALA A 73 -7.40 16.82 14.66
N ALA A 74 -8.42 17.45 14.06
CA ALA A 74 -8.55 17.57 12.61
C ALA A 74 -7.55 18.56 11.98
N ASN A 75 -7.16 19.61 12.71
CA ASN A 75 -6.31 20.70 12.22
C ASN A 75 -4.82 20.45 12.43
N VAL A 76 -4.45 19.81 13.55
CA VAL A 76 -3.04 19.62 13.94
C VAL A 76 -2.51 18.22 13.65
N THR A 77 -3.33 17.33 13.06
CA THR A 77 -2.93 15.97 12.65
C THR A 77 -3.40 15.63 11.24
N SER A 78 -2.99 14.47 10.72
CA SER A 78 -3.49 13.96 9.43
C SER A 78 -4.92 13.43 9.48
N ARG A 79 -5.57 13.41 10.66
CA ARG A 79 -6.89 12.79 10.87
C ARG A 79 -7.97 13.29 9.92
N ALA A 80 -7.98 14.57 9.56
CA ALA A 80 -8.99 15.13 8.66
C ALA A 80 -9.02 14.48 7.27
N ASN A 81 -7.90 13.89 6.83
CA ASN A 81 -7.75 13.27 5.52
C ASN A 81 -7.33 11.79 5.58
N LEU A 82 -7.22 11.21 6.78
CA LEU A 82 -6.74 9.84 6.96
C LEU A 82 -7.90 8.86 6.98
N VAL A 83 -7.91 7.92 6.02
CA VAL A 83 -8.91 6.84 5.93
C VAL A 83 -8.24 5.49 6.19
N ALA A 84 -8.83 4.68 7.06
CA ALA A 84 -8.36 3.33 7.35
C ALA A 84 -9.12 2.28 6.54
N VAL A 85 -8.41 1.50 5.72
CA VAL A 85 -8.96 0.32 5.03
C VAL A 85 -8.74 -0.92 5.90
N ILE A 86 -9.80 -1.36 6.57
CA ILE A 86 -9.74 -2.44 7.58
C ILE A 86 -10.43 -3.71 7.05
N THR A 87 -9.78 -4.86 7.23
CA THR A 87 -10.35 -6.18 6.94
C THR A 87 -9.74 -7.24 7.87
N ASN A 88 -10.48 -8.32 8.12
CA ASN A 88 -9.98 -9.54 8.75
C ASN A 88 -9.63 -10.64 7.73
N GLY A 89 -9.81 -10.39 6.42
CA GLY A 89 -9.47 -11.34 5.35
C GLY A 89 -10.42 -12.54 5.20
N THR A 90 -11.64 -12.45 5.76
CA THR A 90 -12.64 -13.53 5.67
C THR A 90 -13.40 -13.56 4.34
N ALA A 91 -13.44 -12.44 3.61
CA ALA A 91 -14.07 -12.33 2.29
C ALA A 91 -13.22 -11.45 1.35
N VAL A 92 -12.23 -12.06 0.71
CA VAL A 92 -11.32 -11.35 -0.21
C VAL A 92 -11.65 -11.69 -1.66
N LEU A 93 -12.33 -10.78 -2.35
CA LEU A 93 -12.75 -10.97 -3.76
C LEU A 93 -13.49 -12.31 -3.93
N GLY A 94 -13.15 -13.10 -4.95
CA GLY A 94 -13.62 -14.48 -5.14
C GLY A 94 -12.78 -15.54 -4.44
N LEU A 95 -11.80 -15.16 -3.61
CA LEU A 95 -10.87 -16.10 -2.94
C LEU A 95 -11.38 -16.58 -1.58
N GLY A 96 -12.42 -15.93 -1.03
CA GLY A 96 -13.01 -16.30 0.27
C GLY A 96 -12.12 -15.93 1.45
N ALA A 97 -12.08 -16.82 2.45
CA ALA A 97 -11.38 -16.62 3.71
C ALA A 97 -9.90 -17.01 3.63
N ILE A 98 -9.09 -16.11 3.07
CA ILE A 98 -7.63 -16.31 2.90
C ILE A 98 -6.80 -15.72 4.05
N GLY A 99 -7.46 -15.06 5.01
CA GLY A 99 -6.84 -14.49 6.20
C GLY A 99 -6.18 -13.12 5.97
N PRO A 100 -5.74 -12.47 7.05
CA PRO A 100 -5.34 -11.07 7.03
C PRO A 100 -4.09 -10.81 6.17
N LEU A 101 -3.08 -11.67 6.24
CA LEU A 101 -1.83 -11.50 5.48
C LEU A 101 -2.07 -11.61 3.97
N ALA A 102 -2.83 -12.60 3.52
CA ALA A 102 -3.10 -12.79 2.09
C ALA A 102 -4.05 -11.71 1.53
N SER A 103 -4.84 -11.05 2.39
CA SER A 103 -5.67 -9.91 1.99
C SER A 103 -4.89 -8.61 1.77
N LYS A 104 -3.67 -8.50 2.32
CA LYS A 104 -2.89 -7.25 2.37
C LYS A 104 -2.67 -6.59 1.00
N PRO A 105 -2.33 -7.31 -0.09
CA PRO A 105 -2.20 -6.71 -1.41
C PRO A 105 -3.49 -6.05 -1.89
N VAL A 106 -4.66 -6.60 -1.56
CA VAL A 106 -5.95 -6.00 -1.94
C VAL A 106 -6.19 -4.71 -1.15
N MET A 107 -5.87 -4.71 0.14
CA MET A 107 -6.07 -3.52 0.99
C MET A 107 -5.15 -2.37 0.61
N GLU A 108 -3.90 -2.66 0.26
CA GLU A 108 -3.01 -1.63 -0.30
C GLU A 108 -3.54 -1.08 -1.61
N GLY A 109 -4.13 -1.93 -2.47
CA GLY A 109 -4.75 -1.48 -3.72
C GLY A 109 -5.93 -0.54 -3.49
N LYS A 110 -6.75 -0.81 -2.46
CA LYS A 110 -7.84 0.08 -2.05
C LYS A 110 -7.37 1.38 -1.41
N ALA A 111 -6.19 1.41 -0.80
CA ALA A 111 -5.64 2.63 -0.21
C ALA A 111 -5.04 3.58 -1.26
N VAL A 112 -4.73 3.09 -2.46
CA VAL A 112 -4.16 3.86 -3.58
C VAL A 112 -5.25 4.46 -4.49
N LEU A 113 -6.49 3.96 -4.42
CA LEU A 113 -7.61 4.34 -5.30
C LEU A 113 -8.69 5.09 -4.52
#